data_AF-A0A537P243-F1
#
_entry.id   AF-A0A537P243-F1
#
_cell.length_a   1.000
_cell.length_b   1.000
_cell.length_c   1.000
_cell.angle_alpha   90.00
_cell.angle_beta   90.00
_cell.angle_gamma   90.00
#
_symmetry.space_group_name_H-M   'P 1'
#
loop_
_entity.id
_entity.type
_entity.pdbx_description
1 polymer ?
#
loop_
_entity_poly.entity_id
_entity_poly.type
_entity_poly.pdbx_seq_one_letter_code
_entity_poly.pdbx_strand_id
1 'polypeptide(L)'
;MSIEKHPAAGRGRPKGSLNSTTTLLKDAIIQAATKAGGDGGLVAYLKMQAEECPGPFLVLLGRVLPKQLVGEDGGPLRHSIIERVIVDPAK
;
A
#
# COMPACT_ATOMS: atom_id res chain seq x y z
N MET A 1 25.52 -11.21 -44.50
CA MET A 1 24.48 -11.44 -43.47
C MET A 1 24.08 -10.10 -42.90
N SER A 2 22.97 -9.54 -43.35
CA SER A 2 22.45 -8.27 -42.83
C SER A 2 21.90 -8.50 -41.43
N ILE A 3 22.51 -7.88 -40.43
CA ILE A 3 21.96 -7.89 -39.07
C ILE A 3 20.83 -6.86 -39.07
N GLU A 4 19.60 -7.30 -39.30
CA GLU A 4 18.43 -6.45 -39.08
C GLU A 4 18.41 -6.00 -37.62
N LYS A 5 18.51 -4.70 -37.42
CA LYS A 5 18.53 -4.08 -36.09
C LYS A 5 17.17 -4.36 -35.44
N HIS A 6 17.17 -5.06 -34.30
CA HIS A 6 15.95 -5.38 -33.56
C HIS A 6 15.12 -4.09 -33.33
N PRO A 7 13.80 -4.08 -33.54
CA PRO A 7 12.96 -2.87 -33.44
C PRO A 7 12.93 -2.20 -32.04
N ALA A 8 13.61 -2.82 -31.07
CA ALA A 8 13.77 -2.31 -29.70
C ALA A 8 15.18 -1.74 -29.43
N ALA A 9 16.13 -1.86 -30.36
CA ALA A 9 17.48 -1.36 -30.20
C ALA A 9 17.48 0.17 -30.10
N GLY A 10 17.97 0.72 -28.98
CA GLY A 10 18.04 2.17 -28.72
C GLY A 10 16.80 2.78 -28.04
N ARG A 11 15.72 2.02 -27.85
CA ARG A 11 14.61 2.43 -26.98
C ARG A 11 15.08 2.27 -25.54
N GLY A 12 15.55 3.36 -24.94
CA GLY A 12 15.87 3.39 -23.51
C GLY A 12 14.74 2.79 -22.66
N ARG A 13 15.10 2.35 -21.46
CA ARG A 13 14.16 1.66 -20.57
C ARG A 13 12.89 2.50 -20.33
N PRO A 14 11.67 1.95 -20.50
CA PRO A 14 10.43 2.70 -20.38
C PRO A 14 10.33 3.44 -19.04
N LYS A 15 9.91 4.71 -19.08
CA LYS A 15 9.70 5.53 -17.87
C LYS A 15 8.70 4.84 -16.95
N GLY A 16 9.07 4.63 -15.68
CA GLY A 16 8.23 3.95 -14.69
C GLY A 16 8.36 2.43 -14.65
N SER A 17 9.19 1.82 -15.50
CA SER A 17 9.44 0.37 -15.40
C SER A 17 10.15 0.01 -14.08
N LEU A 18 9.74 -1.08 -13.44
CA LEU A 18 10.30 -1.58 -12.18
C LEU A 18 11.67 -2.22 -12.39
N ASN A 19 12.67 -1.84 -11.58
CA ASN A 19 14.03 -2.38 -11.71
C ASN A 19 13.95 -3.91 -11.55
N SER A 20 14.48 -4.64 -12.54
CA SER A 20 14.36 -6.09 -12.65
C SER A 20 14.93 -6.79 -11.41
N THR A 21 16.09 -6.35 -10.92
CA THR A 21 16.73 -6.91 -9.72
C THR A 21 15.86 -6.71 -8.49
N THR A 22 15.30 -5.51 -8.30
CA THR A 22 14.43 -5.25 -7.14
C THR A 22 13.09 -5.97 -7.22
N THR A 23 12.59 -6.21 -8.45
CA THR A 23 11.33 -6.94 -8.67
C THR A 23 11.52 -8.40 -8.32
N LEU A 24 12.58 -9.02 -8.85
CA LEU A 24 12.93 -10.41 -8.56
C LEU A 24 13.13 -10.64 -7.06
N LEU A 25 13.83 -9.72 -6.38
CA LEU A 25 14.01 -9.80 -4.93
C LEU A 25 12.68 -9.68 -4.18
N LYS A 26 11.81 -8.73 -4.57
CA LYS A 26 10.48 -8.56 -3.97
C LYS A 26 9.65 -9.83 -4.11
N ASP A 27 9.64 -10.44 -5.29
CA ASP A 27 8.88 -11.65 -5.56
C ASP A 27 9.41 -12.84 -4.76
N ALA A 28 10.72 -13.00 -4.68
CA ALA A 28 11.36 -14.04 -3.87
C ALA A 28 11.01 -13.90 -2.38
N ILE A 29 11.03 -12.68 -1.84
CA ILE A 29 10.66 -12.41 -0.44
C ILE A 29 9.18 -12.75 -0.18
N ILE A 30 8.27 -12.34 -1.07
CA ILE A 30 6.83 -12.63 -0.92
C ILE A 30 6.58 -14.13 -1.00
N GLN A 31 7.24 -14.84 -1.92
CA GLN A 31 7.13 -16.30 -2.03
C GLN A 31 7.66 -17.01 -0.78
N ALA A 32 8.82 -16.58 -0.25
CA ALA A 32 9.39 -17.13 0.97
C ALA A 32 8.46 -16.92 2.16
N ALA A 33 7.94 -15.71 2.36
CA ALA A 33 7.00 -15.40 3.43
C ALA A 33 5.68 -16.18 3.30
N THR A 34 5.19 -16.37 2.07
CA THR A 34 4.00 -17.19 1.82
C THR A 34 4.23 -18.65 2.22
N LYS A 35 5.36 -19.23 1.82
CA LYS A 35 5.72 -20.61 2.20
C LYS A 35 5.94 -20.77 3.70
N ALA A 36 6.54 -19.77 4.35
CA ALA A 36 6.77 -19.78 5.79
C ALA A 36 5.47 -19.85 6.61
N GLY A 37 4.35 -19.37 6.07
CA GLY A 37 3.03 -19.50 6.70
C GLY A 37 2.30 -20.82 6.41
N GLY A 38 2.92 -21.75 5.68
CA GLY A 38 2.33 -23.06 5.36
C GLY A 38 1.01 -22.95 4.60
N ASP A 39 0.02 -23.77 4.98
CA ASP A 39 -1.30 -23.82 4.33
C ASP A 39 -2.07 -22.49 4.44
N GLY A 40 -1.81 -21.69 5.47
CA GLY A 40 -2.42 -20.37 5.66
C GLY A 40 -1.70 -19.24 4.89
N GLY A 41 -0.60 -19.57 4.20
CA GLY A 41 0.13 -18.65 3.33
C GLY A 41 0.62 -17.40 4.04
N LEU A 42 0.71 -16.30 3.29
CA LEU A 42 1.24 -15.03 3.80
C LEU A 42 0.47 -14.48 5.01
N VAL A 43 -0.85 -14.75 5.08
CA VAL A 43 -1.70 -14.29 6.20
C VAL A 43 -1.31 -15.00 7.49
N ALA A 44 -1.10 -16.32 7.46
CA ALA A 44 -0.65 -17.06 8.63
C ALA A 44 0.75 -16.61 9.08
N TYR A 45 1.67 -16.35 8.14
CA TYR A 45 2.97 -15.78 8.47
C TYR A 45 2.85 -14.42 9.17
N LEU A 46 2.04 -13.51 8.62
CA LEU A 46 1.81 -12.20 9.20
C LEU A 46 1.11 -12.25 10.57
N LYS A 47 0.24 -13.25 10.79
CA LYS A 47 -0.38 -13.49 12.11
C LYS A 47 0.68 -13.88 13.15
N MET A 48 1.58 -14.80 12.82
CA MET A 48 2.70 -15.16 13.70
C MET A 48 3.57 -13.92 14.01
N GLN A 49 3.89 -13.12 12.99
CA GLN A 49 4.69 -11.90 13.17
C GLN A 49 3.98 -10.81 13.98
N ALA A 50 2.64 -10.77 13.99
CA ALA A 50 1.90 -9.85 14.83
C ALA A 50 2.09 -10.16 16.33
N GLU A 51 2.30 -11.42 16.69
CA GLU A 51 2.53 -11.88 18.06
C GLU A 51 4.02 -11.82 18.45
N GLU A 52 4.91 -12.31 17.57
CA GLU A 52 6.36 -12.37 17.83
C GLU A 52 7.05 -11.01 17.71
N CYS A 53 6.62 -10.19 16.74
CA CYS A 53 7.27 -8.94 16.32
C CYS A 53 6.25 -7.80 16.21
N PRO A 54 5.58 -7.38 17.31
CA PRO A 54 4.47 -6.44 17.25
C PRO A 54 4.88 -5.05 16.74
N GLY A 55 6.07 -4.55 17.10
CA GLY A 55 6.57 -3.25 16.65
C GLY A 55 6.62 -3.11 15.12
N PRO A 56 7.37 -4.00 14.42
CA PRO A 56 7.37 -4.05 12.96
C PRO A 56 5.98 -4.23 12.34
N PHE A 57 5.12 -5.06 12.93
CA PHE A 57 3.76 -5.29 12.43
C PHE A 57 2.89 -4.02 12.52
N LEU A 58 2.95 -3.29 13.63
CA LEU A 58 2.23 -2.02 13.80
C LEU A 58 2.65 -0.96 12.77
N VAL A 59 3.92 -0.94 12.36
CA VAL A 59 4.39 -0.05 11.27
C VAL A 59 3.72 -0.41 9.94
N LEU A 60 3.53 -1.70 9.65
CA LEU A 60 2.81 -2.14 8.45
C LEU A 60 1.35 -1.71 8.48
N LEU A 61 0.68 -1.83 9.63
CA LEU A 61 -0.69 -1.34 9.81
C LEU A 61 -0.79 0.16 9.47
N GLY A 62 0.11 0.99 9.99
CA GLY A 62 0.14 2.41 9.67
C GLY A 62 0.35 2.72 8.18
N ARG A 63 0.98 1.81 7.41
CA ARG A 63 1.21 1.97 5.96
C ARG A 63 0.01 1.57 5.10
N VAL A 64 -0.83 0.63 5.57
CA VAL A 64 -2.01 0.17 4.83
C VAL A 64 -3.26 1.00 5.13
N LEU A 65 -3.23 1.81 6.19
CA LEU A 65 -4.31 2.75 6.46
C LEU A 65 -4.40 3.84 5.37
N PRO A 66 -5.63 4.28 5.01
CA PRO A 66 -5.83 5.41 4.12
C PRO A 66 -5.16 6.67 4.68
N LYS A 67 -4.31 7.32 3.88
CA LYS A 67 -3.63 8.58 4.28
C LYS A 67 -4.54 9.80 4.21
N GLN A 68 -5.62 9.71 3.43
CA GLN A 68 -6.59 10.77 3.24
C GLN A 68 -7.98 10.19 3.50
N LEU A 69 -8.69 10.78 4.45
CA LEU A 69 -10.10 10.49 4.66
C LEU A 69 -10.86 11.13 3.50
N VAL A 70 -11.59 10.32 2.75
CA VAL A 70 -12.49 10.76 1.68
C VAL A 70 -13.93 10.60 2.17
N GLY A 71 -14.83 11.44 1.67
CA GLY A 71 -16.26 11.25 1.86
C GLY A 71 -16.76 10.01 1.12
N GLU A 72 -18.07 9.76 1.23
CA GLU A 72 -18.74 8.68 0.51
C GLU A 72 -18.39 8.70 -1.00
N ASP A 73 -18.14 7.52 -1.56
CA ASP A 73 -17.72 7.30 -2.96
C ASP A 73 -16.46 8.08 -3.40
N GLY A 74 -15.57 8.41 -2.48
CA GLY A 74 -14.35 9.18 -2.79
C GLY A 74 -14.61 10.69 -2.96
N GLY A 75 -15.82 11.14 -2.63
CA GLY A 75 -16.22 12.54 -2.67
C GLY A 75 -15.58 13.39 -1.57
N PRO A 76 -15.85 14.70 -1.55
CA PRO A 76 -15.40 15.58 -0.48
C PRO A 76 -16.00 15.15 0.87
N LEU A 77 -15.18 15.23 1.93
CA LEU A 77 -15.63 15.05 3.31
C LEU A 77 -16.72 16.08 3.65
N ARG A 78 -17.90 15.60 4.04
CA ARG A 78 -18.95 16.46 4.60
C ARG A 78 -18.69 16.62 6.09
N HIS A 79 -18.42 17.84 6.52
CA HIS A 79 -18.30 18.18 7.93
C HIS A 79 -19.40 19.19 8.29
N SER A 80 -20.13 18.92 9.37
CA SER A 80 -21.13 19.85 9.92
C SER A 80 -20.54 20.51 11.17
N ILE A 81 -20.57 21.84 11.20
CA ILE A 81 -20.24 22.61 12.40
C ILE A 81 -21.58 22.93 13.09
N ILE A 82 -21.73 22.49 14.34
CA ILE A 82 -22.89 22.83 15.16
C ILE A 82 -22.45 23.90 16.15
N GLU A 83 -22.88 25.14 15.94
CA GLU A 83 -22.68 26.23 16.89
C GLU A 83 -23.92 26.36 17.78
N ARG A 84 -23.71 26.33 19.10
CA ARG A 84 -24.77 26.57 20.08
C ARG A 84 -24.48 27.90 20.77
N VAL A 85 -25.36 28.87 20.57
CA VAL A 85 -25.32 30.16 21.26
C VAL A 85 -26.44 30.20 22.28
N ILE A 86 -26.12 30.57 23.52
CA ILE A 86 -27.12 30.82 24.55
C ILE A 86 -27.73 32.19 24.26
N VAL A 87 -29.01 32.21 23.92
CA VAL A 87 -29.77 33.45 23.71
C VAL A 87 -30.57 33.74 24.99
N ASP A 88 -30.38 34.93 25.54
CA ASP A 88 -31.25 35.45 26.60
C ASP A 88 -32.61 35.83 25.97
N PRO A 89 -33.73 35.18 26.34
CA PRO A 89 -35.02 35.46 25.73
C PRO A 89 -35.60 36.83 26.10
N ALA A 90 -35.00 37.54 27.07
CA ALA A 90 -35.51 38.81 27.59
C ALA A 90 -34.84 40.06 27.01
N LYS A 91 -34.02 39.94 25.95
CA LYS A 91 -33.38 41.08 25.27
C LYS A 91 -33.50 41.04 23.76
#